data_AF-A0A6A6N180-F1
#
_entry.id   AF-A0A6A6N180-F1
#
_cell.length_a   1.000
_cell.length_b   1.000
_cell.length_c   1.000
_cell.angle_alpha   90.00
_cell.angle_beta   90.00
_cell.angle_gamma   90.00
#
_symmetry.space_group_name_H-M   'P 1'
#
loop_
_entity.id
_entity.type
_entity.pdbx_description
1 polymer ?
#
loop_
_entity_poly.entity_id
_entity_poly.type
_entity_poly.pdbx_seq_one_letter_code
_entity_poly.pdbx_strand_id
1 'polypeptide(L)'
;MAHKVKNVNETLDKIKNEAVGFGLRVISVDRMPRINSELVTDSIIDHPIVGREVSVSEIVNMIACFCNQQALTVIPMVGMGGLGKTALAKLVCQEPMERKLFDVKMWVCISDDFDDQRIVEEMWQTLNANAGGITNKEATLQHLGEERVWNKEYEKWDSLKNRLLTVSRNNGKAVIVTTRSEEVASIMETSPQCRHKLKLLSDDECWSIIKEKDAQRDVYENITTFKMHDMVHDLALSISKAETMTLKNSSAGDDISHIRHLNLISYGRPTLTFPKDGAEKLRSLFSASTAFCKKWKFKSLRTLKLVVADIKELPTSIGELKHLRHLDASCNEIKVLPDSLTKLYNLQTLSIKVCKLLEKLPRKLRNLARTQGLASLRKLQIGNCDKVTSLPNGLQSLDDLTVVLCPALASVPQDLQESHSLHTVSIFNCPSLSDFSGDIFGSLSQLKSLAIDSFLFEALDSIQGLPSFQSLKIRGQNDLKSLPVKLQCLTALKIWACENLKYLPTTTAMQRLSKLQLLEISECPLLSRGCVKGTGSEWSKISHISQIIVNEVNLQGSEN
;
A
#
# COMPACT_ATOMS: atom_id res chain seq x y z
N MET A 1 -21.35 -34.14 7.83
CA MET A 1 -20.26 -33.35 8.44
C MET A 1 -19.32 -34.24 9.24
N ALA A 2 -19.82 -34.99 10.24
CA ALA A 2 -19.03 -35.84 11.13
C ALA A 2 -18.10 -36.85 10.41
N HIS A 3 -18.62 -37.61 9.43
CA HIS A 3 -17.79 -38.54 8.65
C HIS A 3 -16.66 -37.85 7.86
N LYS A 4 -16.87 -36.62 7.37
CA LYS A 4 -15.82 -35.85 6.68
C LYS A 4 -14.74 -35.40 7.65
N VAL A 5 -15.12 -34.91 8.82
CA VAL A 5 -14.18 -34.50 9.88
C VAL A 5 -13.37 -35.71 10.35
N LYS A 6 -14.03 -36.85 10.56
CA LYS A 6 -13.37 -38.10 10.93
C LYS A 6 -12.32 -38.52 9.89
N ASN A 7 -12.69 -38.52 8.61
CA ASN A 7 -11.76 -38.86 7.53
C ASN A 7 -10.56 -37.88 7.44
N VAL A 8 -10.79 -36.58 7.65
CA VAL A 8 -9.71 -35.59 7.71
C VAL A 8 -8.76 -35.88 8.87
N ASN A 9 -9.30 -36.15 10.07
CA ASN A 9 -8.49 -36.48 11.24
C ASN A 9 -7.69 -37.77 11.01
N GLU A 10 -8.33 -38.83 10.50
CA GLU A 10 -7.65 -40.09 10.16
C GLU A 10 -6.52 -39.89 9.13
N THR A 11 -6.73 -39.01 8.14
CA THR A 11 -5.70 -38.67 7.14
C THR A 11 -4.54 -37.89 7.77
N LEU A 12 -4.84 -36.92 8.66
CA LEU A 12 -3.82 -36.15 9.37
C LEU A 12 -2.99 -37.04 10.30
N ASP A 13 -3.62 -37.98 11.01
CA ASP A 13 -2.95 -38.94 11.87
C ASP A 13 -2.05 -39.88 11.05
N LYS A 14 -2.52 -40.33 9.88
CA LYS A 14 -1.71 -41.11 8.95
C LYS A 14 -0.47 -40.35 8.47
N ILE A 15 -0.62 -39.09 8.05
CA ILE A 15 0.51 -38.24 7.62
C ILE A 15 1.50 -38.05 8.78
N LYS A 16 1.01 -37.82 9.99
CA LYS A 16 1.85 -37.68 11.19
C LYS A 16 2.67 -38.96 11.44
N ASN A 17 2.06 -40.12 11.33
CA ASN A 17 2.73 -41.40 11.55
C ASN A 17 3.75 -41.72 10.43
N GLU A 18 3.40 -41.43 9.17
CA GLU A 18 4.34 -41.57 8.04
C GLU A 18 5.53 -40.62 8.18
N ALA A 19 5.31 -39.37 8.60
CA ALA A 19 6.38 -38.41 8.83
C ALA A 19 7.39 -38.91 9.89
N VAL A 20 6.91 -39.54 10.96
CA VAL A 20 7.77 -40.21 11.95
C VAL A 20 8.55 -41.35 11.32
N GLY A 21 7.92 -42.16 10.46
CA GLY A 21 8.56 -43.26 9.72
C GLY A 21 9.68 -42.81 8.76
N PHE A 22 9.53 -41.64 8.13
CA PHE A 22 10.56 -41.01 7.29
C PHE A 22 11.63 -40.25 8.08
N GLY A 23 11.59 -40.28 9.42
CA GLY A 23 12.54 -39.56 10.26
C GLY A 23 12.40 -38.04 10.21
N LEU A 24 11.27 -37.51 9.70
CA LEU A 24 11.00 -36.08 9.66
C LEU A 24 10.78 -35.58 11.09
N ARG A 25 11.71 -34.77 11.58
CA ARG A 25 11.61 -34.13 12.91
C ARG A 25 10.87 -32.81 12.79
N VAL A 26 10.03 -32.50 13.78
CA VAL A 26 9.49 -31.14 13.96
C VAL A 26 10.66 -30.24 14.33
N ILE A 27 11.14 -29.46 13.37
CA ILE A 27 12.14 -28.42 13.60
C ILE A 27 11.35 -27.16 13.96
N SER A 28 11.66 -26.50 15.08
CA SER A 28 11.10 -25.17 15.35
C SER A 28 11.49 -24.22 14.20
N VAL A 29 10.64 -23.25 13.89
CA VAL A 29 10.74 -22.36 12.72
C VAL A 29 12.07 -21.58 12.61
N ASP A 30 12.96 -21.67 13.61
CA ASP A 30 14.27 -21.02 13.63
C ASP A 30 15.32 -21.60 12.66
N ARG A 31 15.06 -22.72 11.97
CA ARG A 31 16.05 -23.35 11.08
C ARG A 31 15.47 -23.71 9.71
N MET A 32 15.22 -22.71 8.87
CA MET A 32 15.10 -22.92 7.42
C MET A 32 16.47 -22.73 6.72
N PRO A 33 16.80 -23.52 5.69
CA PRO A 33 18.01 -23.32 4.88
C PRO A 33 17.86 -22.02 4.08
N ARG A 34 18.88 -21.15 4.14
CA ARG A 34 18.87 -19.85 3.46
C ARG A 34 19.44 -19.99 2.04
N ILE A 35 18.82 -19.27 1.12
CA ILE A 35 19.28 -19.12 -0.27
C ILE A 35 20.35 -18.03 -0.29
N ASN A 36 21.53 -18.37 -0.82
CA ASN A 36 22.71 -17.51 -0.86
C ASN A 36 22.52 -16.32 -1.81
N SER A 37 22.76 -15.12 -1.29
CA SER A 37 22.95 -13.90 -2.08
C SER A 37 24.06 -13.07 -1.42
N GLU A 38 25.14 -12.85 -2.16
CA GLU A 38 26.27 -12.00 -1.77
C GLU A 38 25.82 -10.53 -1.77
N LEU A 39 25.63 -9.93 -0.59
CA LEU A 39 25.18 -8.53 -0.47
C LEU A 39 26.20 -7.70 0.33
N VAL A 40 27.01 -6.95 -0.40
CA VAL A 40 27.80 -5.81 0.13
C VAL A 40 26.86 -4.60 0.25
N THR A 41 27.01 -3.80 1.30
CA THR A 41 26.22 -2.57 1.50
C THR A 41 27.10 -1.33 1.57
N ASP A 42 26.89 -0.38 0.67
CA ASP A 42 27.51 0.95 0.71
C ASP A 42 26.83 1.90 1.70
N SER A 43 27.28 3.16 1.75
CA SER A 43 26.71 4.22 2.60
C SER A 43 25.81 5.24 1.86
N ILE A 44 25.53 5.03 0.56
CA ILE A 44 24.83 5.98 -0.32
C ILE A 44 23.32 5.79 -0.23
N ILE A 45 22.53 6.88 -0.16
CA ILE A 45 21.07 6.80 -0.15
C ILE A 45 20.56 6.90 -1.59
N ASP A 46 20.24 5.77 -2.20
CA ASP A 46 19.78 5.73 -3.60
C ASP A 46 18.30 6.09 -3.78
N HIS A 47 17.51 6.08 -2.70
CA HIS A 47 16.05 6.28 -2.74
C HIS A 47 15.55 6.98 -1.46
N PRO A 48 14.48 7.80 -1.55
CA PRO A 48 13.85 8.39 -0.38
C PRO A 48 13.33 7.29 0.58
N ILE A 49 13.66 7.43 1.85
CA ILE A 49 13.30 6.48 2.90
C ILE A 49 12.10 7.06 3.66
N VAL A 50 11.02 6.29 3.74
CA VAL A 50 9.72 6.74 4.29
C VAL A 50 9.50 6.16 5.69
N GLY A 51 8.94 6.96 6.62
CA GLY A 51 8.39 6.47 7.89
C GLY A 51 9.46 6.10 8.93
N ARG A 52 10.61 6.77 8.87
CA ARG A 52 11.76 6.52 9.75
C ARG A 52 12.23 7.74 10.52
N GLU A 53 11.56 8.88 10.38
CA GLU A 53 11.94 10.18 10.94
C GLU A 53 11.97 10.15 12.47
N VAL A 54 11.00 9.47 13.10
CA VAL A 54 10.95 9.31 14.56
C VAL A 54 12.13 8.46 15.05
N SER A 55 12.40 7.33 14.39
CA SER A 55 13.54 6.46 14.75
C SER A 55 14.88 7.15 14.53
N VAL A 56 15.02 7.94 13.47
CA VAL A 56 16.20 8.77 13.23
C VAL A 56 16.37 9.76 14.39
N SER A 57 15.33 10.51 14.74
CA SER A 57 15.35 11.49 15.83
C SER A 57 15.70 10.87 17.19
N GLU A 58 15.12 9.71 17.51
CA GLU A 58 15.41 8.96 18.74
C GLU A 58 16.89 8.58 18.82
N ILE A 59 17.46 8.06 17.73
CA ILE A 59 18.85 7.61 17.71
C ILE A 59 19.82 8.78 17.71
N VAL A 60 19.54 9.86 16.97
CA VAL A 60 20.38 11.06 16.99
C VAL A 60 20.36 11.72 18.37
N ASN A 61 19.21 11.73 19.07
CA ASN A 61 19.16 12.17 20.46
C ASN A 61 19.96 11.24 21.38
N MET A 62 19.93 9.92 21.20
CA MET A 62 20.79 9.00 21.95
C MET A 62 22.27 9.32 21.71
N ILE A 63 22.68 9.51 20.45
CA ILE A 63 24.06 9.88 20.10
C ILE A 63 24.47 11.18 20.82
N ALA A 64 23.64 12.22 20.76
CA ALA A 64 23.92 13.49 21.41
C ALA A 64 23.99 13.41 22.95
N CYS A 65 23.12 12.61 23.57
CA CYS A 65 23.09 12.43 25.03
C CYS A 65 24.29 11.62 25.56
N PHE A 66 24.66 10.52 24.88
CA PHE A 66 25.67 9.59 25.39
C PHE A 66 27.11 9.96 25.02
N CYS A 67 27.35 10.69 23.92
CA CYS A 67 28.70 11.13 23.54
C CYS A 67 29.31 12.13 24.52
N ASN A 68 28.49 12.83 25.32
CA ASN A 68 28.97 13.74 26.37
C ASN A 68 29.32 13.03 27.69
N GLN A 69 28.97 11.75 27.85
CA GLN A 69 29.10 11.01 29.10
C GLN A 69 30.07 9.82 29.02
N GLN A 70 30.32 9.28 27.83
CA GLN A 70 31.15 8.08 27.62
C GLN A 70 32.20 8.29 26.52
N ALA A 71 33.37 7.66 26.70
CA ALA A 71 34.45 7.70 25.71
C ALA A 71 34.08 6.98 24.39
N LEU A 72 33.22 5.96 24.47
CA LEU A 72 32.69 5.20 23.34
C LEU A 72 31.23 4.82 23.63
N THR A 73 30.33 5.15 22.72
CA THR A 73 28.91 4.77 22.75
C THR A 73 28.63 3.78 21.62
N VAL A 74 27.99 2.64 21.92
CA VAL A 74 27.62 1.64 20.91
C VAL A 74 26.10 1.49 20.89
N ILE A 75 25.48 1.73 19.74
CA ILE A 75 24.04 1.73 19.53
C ILE A 75 23.68 0.60 18.56
N PRO A 76 23.22 -0.56 19.05
CA PRO A 76 22.73 -1.63 18.19
C PRO A 76 21.30 -1.35 17.68
N MET A 77 21.12 -1.49 16.37
CA MET A 77 19.83 -1.51 15.68
C MET A 77 19.46 -2.96 15.36
N VAL A 78 18.38 -3.46 15.96
CA VAL A 78 17.99 -4.88 15.87
C VAL A 78 16.67 -5.06 15.13
N GLY A 79 16.59 -6.11 14.31
CA GLY A 79 15.36 -6.50 13.63
C GLY A 79 15.58 -7.62 12.60
N MET A 80 14.50 -8.27 12.17
CA MET A 80 14.46 -9.23 11.06
C MET A 80 15.13 -8.71 9.77
N GLY A 81 15.57 -9.65 8.91
CA GLY A 81 16.12 -9.33 7.59
C GLY A 81 15.13 -8.53 6.74
N GLY A 82 15.63 -7.61 5.89
CA GLY A 82 14.78 -6.81 5.00
C GLY A 82 13.99 -5.66 5.64
N LEU A 83 13.99 -5.49 6.97
CA LEU A 83 13.26 -4.41 7.66
C LEU A 83 13.75 -2.97 7.40
N GLY A 84 14.84 -2.79 6.66
CA GLY A 84 15.44 -1.48 6.39
C GLY A 84 16.43 -0.98 7.45
N LYS A 85 17.05 -1.88 8.24
CA LYS A 85 18.09 -1.51 9.23
C LYS A 85 19.25 -0.71 8.62
N THR A 86 19.79 -1.21 7.50
CA THR A 86 20.89 -0.55 6.79
C THR A 86 20.45 0.81 6.22
N ALA A 87 19.21 0.90 5.72
CA ALA A 87 18.64 2.18 5.25
C ALA A 87 18.51 3.19 6.40
N LEU A 88 18.04 2.77 7.58
CA LEU A 88 18.01 3.62 8.77
C LEU A 88 19.42 4.06 9.19
N ALA A 89 20.40 3.15 9.20
CA ALA A 89 21.78 3.48 9.54
C ALA A 89 22.38 4.53 8.60
N LYS A 90 22.04 4.48 7.30
CA LYS A 90 22.45 5.52 6.33
C LYS A 90 21.92 6.91 6.73
N LEU A 91 20.63 7.02 7.08
CA LEU A 91 20.02 8.29 7.55
C LEU A 91 20.65 8.80 8.85
N VAL A 92 20.78 7.91 9.84
CA VAL A 92 21.32 8.26 11.16
C VAL A 92 22.80 8.66 11.07
N CYS A 93 23.55 8.15 10.11
CA CYS A 93 24.93 8.60 9.88
C CYS A 93 25.02 9.93 9.12
N GLN A 94 23.94 10.39 8.47
CA GLN A 94 23.93 11.63 7.70
C GLN A 94 23.54 12.83 8.57
N GLU A 95 22.46 12.71 9.34
CA GLU A 95 21.91 13.84 10.11
C GLU A 95 22.89 14.43 11.15
N PRO A 96 23.65 13.65 11.93
CA PRO A 96 24.67 14.17 12.83
C PRO A 96 25.82 14.90 12.12
N MET A 97 26.12 14.53 10.87
CA MET A 97 27.15 15.19 10.06
C MET A 97 26.67 16.55 9.57
N GLU A 98 25.41 16.64 9.13
CA GLU A 98 24.77 17.90 8.78
C GLU A 98 24.69 18.85 9.99
N ARG A 99 24.46 18.29 11.19
CA ARG A 99 24.49 19.01 12.47
C ARG A 99 25.91 19.30 12.99
N LYS A 100 26.97 18.91 12.27
CA LYS A 100 28.38 19.05 12.64
C LYS A 100 28.72 18.49 14.03
N LEU A 101 28.08 17.40 14.41
CA LEU A 101 28.35 16.69 15.68
C LEU A 101 29.61 15.82 15.59
N PHE A 102 30.02 15.42 14.39
CA PHE A 102 31.21 14.61 14.14
C PHE A 102 31.95 15.11 12.91
N ASP A 103 33.27 14.98 12.93
CA ASP A 103 34.14 15.42 11.82
C ASP A 103 34.37 14.32 10.78
N VAL A 104 34.24 13.05 11.17
CA VAL A 104 34.59 11.90 10.34
C VAL A 104 33.52 10.82 10.39
N LYS A 105 33.11 10.33 9.21
CA LYS A 105 32.21 9.18 9.03
C LYS A 105 33.04 8.00 8.53
N MET A 106 32.83 6.83 9.12
CA MET A 106 33.39 5.56 8.65
C MET A 106 32.25 4.57 8.44
N TRP A 107 32.35 3.76 7.39
CA TRP A 107 31.37 2.73 7.09
C TRP A 107 32.09 1.42 6.78
N VAL A 108 31.82 0.40 7.58
CA VAL A 108 32.47 -0.92 7.47
C VAL A 108 31.40 -1.99 7.39
N CYS A 109 31.51 -2.88 6.40
CA CYS A 109 30.64 -4.04 6.27
C CYS A 109 31.38 -5.27 6.83
N ILE A 110 30.85 -5.86 7.90
CA ILE A 110 31.48 -7.01 8.55
C ILE A 110 30.80 -8.29 8.04
N SER A 111 31.58 -9.13 7.33
CA SER A 111 31.23 -10.50 6.95
C SER A 111 31.54 -11.49 8.09
N ASP A 112 31.21 -12.77 7.87
CA ASP A 112 31.36 -13.86 8.84
C ASP A 112 32.78 -14.09 9.32
N ASP A 113 33.75 -13.79 8.47
CA ASP A 113 35.16 -13.80 8.82
C ASP A 113 35.51 -12.51 9.56
N PHE A 114 35.20 -12.50 10.86
CA PHE A 114 35.52 -11.39 11.76
C PHE A 114 37.01 -11.37 12.03
N ASP A 115 37.67 -10.36 11.45
CA ASP A 115 39.07 -10.03 11.66
C ASP A 115 39.15 -8.56 12.13
N ASP A 116 39.53 -8.36 13.39
CA ASP A 116 39.63 -7.02 13.97
C ASP A 116 40.78 -6.21 13.38
N GLN A 117 41.84 -6.86 12.89
CA GLN A 117 42.92 -6.21 12.16
C GLN A 117 42.42 -5.69 10.81
N ARG A 118 41.70 -6.51 10.04
CA ARG A 118 41.08 -6.10 8.77
C ARG A 118 40.13 -4.91 8.95
N ILE A 119 39.27 -4.96 9.96
CA ILE A 119 38.30 -3.87 10.25
C ILE A 119 39.03 -2.56 10.54
N VAL A 120 40.08 -2.59 11.37
CA VAL A 120 40.86 -1.38 11.69
C VAL A 120 41.63 -0.87 10.48
N GLU A 121 42.13 -1.75 9.61
CA GLU A 121 42.77 -1.39 8.35
C GLU A 121 41.79 -0.71 7.38
N GLU A 122 40.57 -1.23 7.23
CA GLU A 122 39.50 -0.60 6.42
C GLU A 122 39.10 0.78 6.97
N MET A 123 38.99 0.91 8.30
CA MET A 123 38.75 2.22 8.96
C MET A 123 39.91 3.19 8.70
N TRP A 124 41.15 2.73 8.78
CA TRP A 124 42.34 3.54 8.53
C TRP A 124 42.45 4.00 7.07
N GLN A 125 42.09 3.14 6.12
CA GLN A 125 42.03 3.52 4.71
C GLN A 125 40.96 4.58 4.44
N THR A 126 39.79 4.48 5.08
CA THR A 126 38.71 5.47 4.97
C THR A 126 39.13 6.84 5.52
N LEU A 127 39.91 6.87 6.61
CA LEU A 127 40.50 8.10 7.17
C LEU A 127 41.46 8.80 6.20
N ASN A 128 42.36 8.03 5.57
CA ASN A 128 43.38 8.57 4.67
C ASN A 128 42.81 9.03 3.32
N ALA A 129 41.74 8.40 2.83
CA ALA A 129 41.03 8.84 1.63
C ALA A 129 40.42 10.25 1.80
N ASN A 130 39.92 10.58 3.00
CA ASN A 130 39.40 11.91 3.33
C ASN A 130 40.49 12.98 3.53
N ALA A 131 41.77 12.60 3.63
CA ALA A 131 42.91 13.49 3.86
C ALA A 131 43.69 13.87 2.58
N GLY A 132 43.15 13.57 1.38
CA GLY A 132 43.69 14.06 0.11
C GLY A 132 44.70 13.15 -0.61
N GLY A 133 44.75 11.85 -0.31
CA GLY A 133 45.56 10.88 -1.04
C GLY A 133 44.81 10.17 -2.19
N ILE A 134 45.18 10.45 -3.44
CA ILE A 134 44.86 9.68 -4.66
C ILE A 134 45.73 8.40 -4.66
N THR A 135 45.35 7.16 -4.96
CA THR A 135 44.12 6.46 -5.34
C THR A 135 44.34 4.98 -5.03
N ASN A 136 43.30 4.28 -4.60
CA ASN A 136 42.78 3.12 -5.34
C ASN A 136 41.35 2.88 -4.87
N LYS A 137 40.49 2.46 -5.81
CA LYS A 137 39.10 2.05 -5.60
C LYS A 137 38.92 1.38 -4.24
N GLU A 138 37.86 1.78 -3.52
CA GLU A 138 37.31 1.12 -2.33
C GLU A 138 37.76 -0.35 -2.28
N ALA A 139 38.61 -0.68 -1.31
CA ALA A 139 39.32 -1.95 -1.24
C ALA A 139 38.32 -3.12 -1.21
N THR A 140 37.94 -3.59 -2.40
CA THR A 140 37.07 -4.74 -2.57
C THR A 140 37.98 -5.95 -2.74
N LEU A 141 38.42 -6.52 -1.62
CA LEU A 141 39.02 -7.85 -1.62
C LEU A 141 37.89 -8.87 -1.62
N GLN A 142 37.53 -9.32 -2.83
CA GLN A 142 36.80 -10.57 -3.06
C GLN A 142 37.58 -11.70 -2.39
N HIS A 143 36.99 -12.46 -1.45
CA HIS A 143 37.22 -13.90 -1.19
C HIS A 143 36.05 -14.47 -0.35
N LEU A 144 35.62 -15.68 -0.71
CA LEU A 144 34.35 -16.35 -0.39
C LEU A 144 34.22 -16.90 1.04
N GLY A 145 33.00 -16.85 1.60
CA GLY A 145 32.55 -17.59 2.80
C GLY A 145 31.23 -17.03 3.40
N GLU A 146 30.21 -17.87 3.56
CA GLU A 146 28.78 -17.54 3.79
C GLU A 146 28.34 -17.14 5.24
N GLU A 147 27.19 -16.42 5.26
CA GLU A 147 26.28 -15.80 6.25
C GLU A 147 26.09 -16.17 7.77
N ARG A 148 26.30 -15.08 8.53
CA ARG A 148 25.71 -14.48 9.72
C ARG A 148 25.40 -15.39 10.91
N VAL A 149 26.43 -15.98 11.48
CA VAL A 149 26.52 -16.16 12.94
C VAL A 149 27.70 -15.34 13.42
N TRP A 150 27.43 -14.13 13.93
CA TRP A 150 28.37 -13.58 14.90
C TRP A 150 28.44 -14.61 16.02
N ASN A 151 29.56 -15.33 16.13
CA ASN A 151 29.78 -16.21 17.26
C ASN A 151 29.64 -15.38 18.53
N LYS A 152 29.14 -16.02 19.58
CA LYS A 152 28.99 -15.45 20.94
C LYS A 152 30.36 -15.18 21.59
N GLU A 153 31.37 -14.82 20.80
CA GLU A 153 32.76 -14.61 21.16
C GLU A 153 32.94 -13.16 21.62
N TYR A 154 32.56 -12.91 22.87
CA TYR A 154 32.75 -11.65 23.58
C TYR A 154 34.19 -11.11 23.44
N GLU A 155 35.19 -12.01 23.43
CA GLU A 155 36.61 -11.69 23.39
C GLU A 155 37.04 -10.91 22.14
N LYS A 156 36.47 -11.24 20.98
CA LYS A 156 36.80 -10.58 19.70
C LYS A 156 36.26 -9.16 19.63
N TRP A 157 35.03 -8.94 20.12
CA TRP A 157 34.46 -7.61 20.22
C TRP A 157 35.20 -6.75 21.25
N ASP A 158 35.57 -7.32 22.39
CA ASP A 158 36.29 -6.59 23.43
C ASP A 158 37.68 -6.15 22.95
N SER A 159 38.39 -7.00 22.18
CA SER A 159 39.64 -6.62 21.49
C SER A 159 39.45 -5.38 20.60
N LEU A 160 38.45 -5.42 19.70
CA LEU A 160 38.17 -4.30 18.80
C LEU A 160 37.76 -3.03 19.58
N LYS A 161 36.94 -3.18 20.62
CA LYS A 161 36.49 -2.08 21.49
C LYS A 161 37.68 -1.41 22.19
N ASN A 162 38.60 -2.19 22.74
CA ASN A 162 39.83 -1.68 23.37
C ASN A 162 40.73 -0.96 22.36
N ARG A 163 40.84 -1.48 21.13
CA ARG A 163 41.57 -0.80 20.04
C ARG A 163 40.92 0.53 19.65
N LEU A 164 39.59 0.57 19.48
CA LEU A 164 38.85 1.80 19.16
C LEU A 164 38.96 2.86 20.26
N LEU A 165 39.01 2.45 21.53
CA LEU A 165 39.28 3.36 22.65
C LEU A 165 40.68 3.98 22.54
N THR A 166 41.67 3.21 22.09
CA THR A 166 43.08 3.62 21.98
C THR A 166 43.37 4.56 20.80
N VAL A 167 42.62 4.46 19.70
CA VAL A 167 42.89 5.17 18.41
C VAL A 167 42.69 6.71 18.47
N SER A 168 42.02 7.27 19.48
CA SER A 168 41.82 8.73 19.58
C SER A 168 41.67 9.20 21.02
N ARG A 169 42.32 10.31 21.38
CA ARG A 169 42.30 10.96 22.70
C ARG A 169 41.08 11.87 22.94
N ASN A 170 40.23 12.07 21.93
CA ASN A 170 39.04 12.89 22.05
C ASN A 170 37.84 12.04 22.52
N ASN A 171 37.10 12.55 23.49
CA ASN A 171 35.87 11.93 23.98
C ASN A 171 34.74 12.09 22.95
N GLY A 172 33.79 11.13 22.94
CA GLY A 172 32.58 11.21 22.11
C GLY A 172 32.61 10.38 20.83
N LYS A 173 33.05 9.12 20.88
CA LYS A 173 32.95 8.19 19.74
C LYS A 173 31.58 7.51 19.73
N ALA A 174 30.92 7.42 18.58
CA ALA A 174 29.68 6.69 18.39
C ALA A 174 29.86 5.57 17.36
N VAL A 175 29.43 4.35 17.70
CA VAL A 175 29.41 3.19 16.81
C VAL A 175 27.98 2.71 16.66
N ILE A 176 27.50 2.68 15.42
CA ILE A 176 26.19 2.15 15.08
C ILE A 176 26.37 0.74 14.53
N VAL A 177 25.65 -0.22 15.11
CA VAL A 177 25.72 -1.62 14.66
C VAL A 177 24.35 -2.08 14.18
N THR A 178 24.25 -2.65 12.99
CA THR A 178 23.00 -3.26 12.52
C THR A 178 23.07 -4.78 12.63
N THR A 179 22.11 -5.41 13.33
CA THR A 179 22.11 -6.87 13.52
C THR A 179 20.71 -7.46 13.43
N ARG A 180 20.65 -8.76 13.12
CA ARG A 180 19.43 -9.57 13.18
C ARG A 180 19.27 -10.33 14.50
N SER A 181 20.30 -10.32 15.35
CA SER A 181 20.36 -11.08 16.60
C SER A 181 20.32 -10.16 17.82
N GLU A 182 19.35 -10.39 18.69
CA GLU A 182 19.20 -9.71 19.97
C GLU A 182 20.35 -10.04 20.94
N GLU A 183 20.91 -11.25 20.82
CA GLU A 183 22.03 -11.73 21.61
C GLU A 183 23.30 -10.96 21.25
N VAL A 184 23.56 -10.75 19.95
CA VAL A 184 24.71 -9.99 19.46
C VAL A 184 24.61 -8.52 19.88
N ALA A 185 23.41 -7.93 19.80
CA ALA A 185 23.18 -6.58 20.30
C ALA A 185 23.50 -6.45 21.80
N SER A 186 23.14 -7.45 22.60
CA SER A 186 23.41 -7.47 24.04
C SER A 186 24.89 -7.56 24.38
N ILE A 187 25.68 -8.21 23.53
CA ILE A 187 27.14 -8.27 23.67
C ILE A 187 27.80 -6.93 23.30
N MET A 188 27.25 -6.24 22.30
CA MET A 188 27.86 -5.04 21.74
C MET A 188 27.51 -3.74 22.46
N GLU A 189 26.30 -3.64 23.03
CA GLU A 189 25.80 -2.39 23.60
C GLU A 189 26.62 -1.89 24.79
N THR A 190 26.73 -0.56 24.91
CA THR A 190 27.36 0.08 26.08
C THR A 190 26.39 0.21 27.26
N SER A 191 25.09 0.23 26.98
CA SER A 191 24.01 0.22 27.97
C SER A 191 22.75 -0.38 27.34
N PRO A 192 21.91 -1.11 28.09
CA PRO A 192 20.63 -1.62 27.61
C PRO A 192 19.68 -0.54 27.07
N GLN A 193 19.90 0.73 27.48
CA GLN A 193 19.12 1.88 27.06
C GLN A 193 19.52 2.40 25.66
N CYS A 194 20.64 1.92 25.10
CA CYS A 194 21.16 2.34 23.80
C CYS A 194 20.67 1.44 22.64
N ARG A 195 19.83 0.43 22.92
CA ARG A 195 19.35 -0.50 21.90
C ARG A 195 18.11 0.02 21.18
N HIS A 196 18.17 0.11 19.85
CA HIS A 196 17.02 0.46 19.03
C HIS A 196 16.40 -0.76 18.36
N LYS A 197 15.13 -1.05 18.68
CA LYS A 197 14.36 -2.12 18.02
C LYS A 197 13.59 -1.55 16.84
N LEU A 198 13.92 -2.02 15.64
CA LEU A 198 13.23 -1.57 14.43
C LEU A 198 11.80 -2.10 14.41
N LYS A 199 10.84 -1.19 14.36
CA LYS A 199 9.42 -1.53 14.20
C LYS A 199 9.07 -1.74 12.73
N LEU A 200 8.04 -2.56 12.50
CA LEU A 200 7.36 -2.63 11.21
C LEU A 200 6.83 -1.24 10.85
N LEU A 201 6.86 -0.93 9.56
CA LEU A 201 6.14 0.23 9.03
C LEU A 201 4.64 0.00 9.18
N SER A 202 3.89 1.08 9.37
CA SER A 202 2.42 1.04 9.31
C SER A 202 1.94 0.64 7.91
N ASP A 203 0.71 0.14 7.83
CA ASP A 203 0.08 -0.22 6.55
C ASP A 203 0.05 1.00 5.60
N ASP A 204 -0.18 2.20 6.14
CA ASP A 204 -0.20 3.44 5.37
C ASP A 204 1.19 3.81 4.81
N GLU A 205 2.26 3.69 5.61
CA GLU A 205 3.65 3.91 5.16
C GLU A 205 4.07 2.87 4.11
N CYS A 206 3.74 1.59 4.32
CA CYS A 206 3.99 0.54 3.34
C CYS A 206 3.28 0.84 2.02
N TRP A 207 2.03 1.29 2.10
CA TRP A 207 1.23 1.62 0.93
C TRP A 207 1.77 2.84 0.20
N SER A 208 2.30 3.84 0.90
CA SER A 208 2.99 4.99 0.29
C SER A 208 4.22 4.56 -0.50
N ILE A 209 5.06 3.69 0.05
CA ILE A 209 6.23 3.14 -0.65
C ILE A 209 5.82 2.40 -1.93
N ILE A 210 4.78 1.56 -1.85
CA ILE A 210 4.28 0.80 -3.01
C ILE A 210 3.68 1.73 -4.07
N LYS A 211 2.99 2.79 -3.65
CA LYS A 211 2.38 3.79 -4.56
C LYS A 211 3.41 4.61 -5.33
N GLU A 212 4.50 5.01 -4.69
CA GLU A 212 5.45 5.94 -5.26
C GLU A 212 6.32 5.32 -6.35
N LYS A 213 6.53 3.99 -6.32
CA LYS A 213 7.53 3.37 -7.20
C LYS A 213 7.07 3.09 -8.62
N ASP A 214 5.79 2.86 -8.91
CA ASP A 214 5.32 2.47 -10.27
C ASP A 214 3.78 2.55 -10.48
N ALA A 215 3.05 3.37 -9.72
CA ALA A 215 1.59 3.46 -9.87
C ALA A 215 1.19 4.48 -10.94
N GLN A 216 0.55 4.02 -12.03
CA GLN A 216 -0.15 4.91 -12.94
C GLN A 216 -1.49 5.32 -12.35
N ARG A 217 -1.87 6.56 -12.60
CA ARG A 217 -3.17 7.08 -12.21
C ARG A 217 -3.96 7.47 -13.45
N ASP A 218 -5.27 7.27 -13.44
CA ASP A 218 -6.12 7.89 -14.45
C ASP A 218 -6.15 9.42 -14.23
N VAL A 219 -6.79 10.12 -15.16
CA VAL A 219 -7.01 11.57 -15.03
C VAL A 219 -7.72 11.91 -13.70
N TYR A 220 -8.47 10.95 -13.13
CA TYR A 220 -9.16 11.03 -11.83
C TYR A 220 -8.31 10.65 -10.61
N GLU A 221 -7.00 10.52 -10.80
CA GLU A 221 -6.00 10.11 -9.81
C GLU A 221 -6.24 8.74 -9.15
N ASN A 222 -7.18 7.95 -9.65
CA ASN A 222 -7.33 6.58 -9.20
C ASN A 222 -6.15 5.80 -9.72
N ILE A 223 -5.49 5.05 -8.85
CA ILE A 223 -4.44 4.11 -9.28
C ILE A 223 -5.09 3.10 -10.23
N THR A 224 -4.71 3.16 -11.50
CA THR A 224 -5.25 2.29 -12.56
C THR A 224 -4.38 1.07 -12.76
N THR A 225 -3.06 1.26 -12.69
CA THR A 225 -2.09 0.18 -12.82
C THR A 225 -0.97 0.42 -11.82
N PHE A 226 -0.36 -0.66 -11.34
CA PHE A 226 0.90 -0.61 -10.61
C PHE A 226 1.71 -1.82 -11.02
N LYS A 227 3.03 -1.66 -11.10
CA LYS A 227 3.94 -2.78 -11.37
C LYS A 227 4.52 -3.29 -10.05
N MET A 228 4.50 -4.61 -9.88
CA MET A 228 5.26 -5.26 -8.80
C MET A 228 6.71 -5.43 -9.26
N HIS A 229 7.67 -5.17 -8.37
CA HIS A 229 9.09 -5.38 -8.65
C HIS A 229 9.37 -6.85 -9.03
N ASP A 230 10.21 -7.06 -10.04
CA ASP A 230 10.43 -8.38 -10.66
C ASP A 230 10.92 -9.43 -9.63
N MET A 231 11.82 -9.07 -8.70
CA MET A 231 12.23 -9.99 -7.62
C MET A 231 11.09 -10.40 -6.65
N VAL A 232 10.15 -9.49 -6.38
CA VAL A 232 8.98 -9.80 -5.53
C VAL A 232 8.02 -10.71 -6.30
N HIS A 233 7.89 -10.47 -7.60
CA HIS A 233 7.14 -11.33 -8.50
C HIS A 233 7.71 -12.75 -8.55
N ASP A 234 9.03 -12.90 -8.72
CA ASP A 234 9.72 -14.18 -8.77
C ASP A 234 9.58 -14.95 -7.45
N LEU A 235 9.72 -14.26 -6.31
CA LEU A 235 9.47 -14.86 -5.00
C LEU A 235 8.02 -15.32 -4.87
N ALA A 236 7.04 -14.47 -5.22
CA ALA A 236 5.62 -14.82 -5.18
C ALA A 236 5.30 -16.03 -6.08
N LEU A 237 5.91 -16.11 -7.27
CA LEU A 237 5.79 -17.27 -8.15
C LEU A 237 6.40 -18.53 -7.52
N SER A 238 7.60 -18.46 -6.96
CA SER A 238 8.27 -19.61 -6.34
C SER A 238 7.44 -20.25 -5.22
N ILE A 239 6.77 -19.41 -4.40
CA ILE A 239 5.95 -19.85 -3.27
C ILE A 239 4.58 -20.38 -3.75
N SER A 240 4.01 -19.81 -4.80
CA SER A 240 2.63 -20.10 -5.23
C SER A 240 2.50 -21.07 -6.41
N LYS A 241 3.61 -21.46 -7.05
CA LYS A 241 3.64 -22.29 -8.27
C LYS A 241 2.87 -23.60 -8.15
N ALA A 242 2.87 -24.22 -6.98
CA ALA A 242 2.16 -25.48 -6.75
C ALA A 242 0.62 -25.35 -6.69
N GLU A 243 0.11 -24.14 -6.43
CA GLU A 243 -1.33 -23.88 -6.27
C GLU A 243 -1.88 -22.90 -7.33
N THR A 244 -1.03 -22.40 -8.23
CA THR A 244 -1.35 -21.39 -9.24
C THR A 244 -1.11 -21.90 -10.65
N MET A 245 -2.07 -21.67 -11.54
CA MET A 245 -1.98 -22.04 -12.94
C MET A 245 -2.43 -20.88 -13.84
N THR A 246 -1.67 -20.61 -14.90
CA THR A 246 -2.07 -19.68 -15.96
C THR A 246 -2.25 -20.47 -17.25
N LEU A 247 -3.47 -20.50 -17.77
CA LEU A 247 -3.78 -21.13 -19.04
C LEU A 247 -3.91 -20.05 -20.11
N LYS A 248 -3.09 -20.20 -21.16
CA LYS A 248 -3.17 -19.40 -22.38
C LYS A 248 -3.70 -20.32 -23.48
N ASN A 249 -4.81 -19.96 -24.11
CA ASN A 249 -5.36 -20.70 -25.26
C ASN A 249 -5.54 -22.22 -25.01
N SER A 250 -6.08 -22.62 -23.86
CA SER A 250 -6.11 -24.03 -23.39
C SER A 250 -6.76 -25.00 -24.38
N SER A 251 -6.11 -26.13 -24.64
CA SER A 251 -6.73 -27.37 -25.11
C SER A 251 -7.38 -28.11 -23.94
N ALA A 252 -8.50 -28.79 -24.19
CA ALA A 252 -9.19 -29.60 -23.19
C ALA A 252 -8.28 -30.76 -22.70
N GLY A 253 -7.72 -30.66 -21.50
CA GLY A 253 -6.87 -31.74 -20.95
C GLY A 253 -6.20 -31.47 -19.60
N ASP A 254 -6.10 -30.21 -19.15
CA ASP A 254 -5.33 -29.89 -17.95
C ASP A 254 -6.09 -30.23 -16.65
N ASP A 255 -5.48 -31.02 -15.77
CA ASP A 255 -6.01 -31.31 -14.43
C ASP A 255 -5.83 -30.10 -13.50
N ILE A 256 -6.96 -29.51 -13.10
CA ILE A 256 -7.02 -28.37 -12.16
C ILE A 256 -7.45 -28.79 -10.74
N SER A 257 -7.48 -30.09 -10.42
CA SER A 257 -7.98 -30.64 -9.16
C SER A 257 -7.24 -30.17 -7.89
N HIS A 258 -5.97 -29.75 -8.04
CA HIS A 258 -5.11 -29.24 -6.98
C HIS A 258 -4.99 -27.71 -6.98
N ILE A 259 -5.40 -27.05 -8.07
CA ILE A 259 -5.22 -25.62 -8.28
C ILE A 259 -6.19 -24.81 -7.42
N ARG A 260 -5.66 -23.76 -6.80
CA ARG A 260 -6.43 -22.80 -5.99
C ARG A 260 -6.56 -21.43 -6.66
N HIS A 261 -5.60 -21.06 -7.51
CA HIS A 261 -5.57 -19.78 -8.21
C HIS A 261 -5.40 -20.01 -9.70
N LEU A 262 -6.42 -19.65 -10.48
CA LEU A 262 -6.45 -19.88 -11.92
C LEU A 262 -6.58 -18.56 -12.67
N ASN A 263 -5.69 -18.34 -13.63
CA ASN A 263 -5.75 -17.22 -14.56
C ASN A 263 -5.94 -17.75 -15.99
N LEU A 264 -7.01 -17.32 -16.65
CA LEU A 264 -7.37 -17.72 -18.01
C LEU A 264 -7.27 -16.52 -18.94
N ILE A 265 -6.38 -16.64 -19.91
CA ILE A 265 -6.13 -15.60 -20.90
C ILE A 265 -6.60 -16.14 -22.26
N SER A 266 -7.61 -15.49 -22.84
CA SER A 266 -8.13 -15.81 -24.17
C SER A 266 -7.89 -14.63 -25.11
N TYR A 267 -7.23 -14.87 -26.24
CA TYR A 267 -7.12 -13.89 -27.32
C TYR A 267 -7.98 -14.34 -28.49
N GLY A 268 -9.19 -13.77 -28.63
CA GLY A 268 -9.95 -13.81 -29.88
C GLY A 268 -10.53 -15.15 -30.34
N ARG A 269 -10.59 -16.20 -29.50
CA ARG A 269 -11.38 -17.42 -29.81
C ARG A 269 -12.45 -17.72 -28.75
N PRO A 270 -13.69 -18.11 -29.14
CA PRO A 270 -14.82 -18.28 -28.21
C PRO A 270 -14.82 -19.61 -27.45
N THR A 271 -13.83 -20.48 -27.66
CA THR A 271 -13.92 -21.90 -27.32
C THR A 271 -12.83 -22.36 -26.36
N LEU A 272 -12.61 -21.62 -25.26
CA LEU A 272 -12.00 -22.24 -24.09
C LEU A 272 -13.05 -23.15 -23.45
N THR A 273 -12.80 -24.45 -23.43
CA THR A 273 -13.61 -25.37 -22.63
C THR A 273 -13.01 -25.42 -21.25
N PHE A 274 -13.67 -24.76 -20.29
CA PHE A 274 -13.26 -24.83 -18.89
C PHE A 274 -13.26 -26.30 -18.45
N PRO A 275 -12.23 -26.79 -17.72
CA PRO A 275 -12.21 -28.16 -17.22
C PRO A 275 -13.49 -28.40 -16.41
N LYS A 276 -14.33 -29.33 -16.89
CA LYS A 276 -15.68 -29.54 -16.35
C LYS A 276 -15.65 -30.07 -14.90
N ASP A 277 -14.54 -30.69 -14.53
CA ASP A 277 -14.32 -31.38 -13.26
C ASP A 277 -12.99 -30.91 -12.62
N GLY A 278 -12.92 -30.86 -11.29
CA GLY A 278 -11.70 -30.51 -10.54
C GLY A 278 -11.65 -29.10 -9.92
N ALA A 279 -12.51 -28.16 -10.34
CA ALA A 279 -12.45 -26.77 -9.85
C ALA A 279 -13.04 -26.54 -8.44
N GLU A 280 -13.32 -27.60 -7.66
CA GLU A 280 -13.96 -27.46 -6.35
C GLU A 280 -13.07 -26.76 -5.31
N LYS A 281 -11.76 -26.90 -5.45
CA LYS A 281 -10.75 -26.27 -4.57
C LYS A 281 -10.39 -24.85 -4.99
N LEU A 282 -10.88 -24.39 -6.14
CA LEU A 282 -10.54 -23.08 -6.68
C LEU A 282 -11.03 -21.98 -5.73
N ARG A 283 -10.11 -21.08 -5.39
CA ARG A 283 -10.34 -19.93 -4.50
C ARG A 283 -10.35 -18.61 -5.27
N SER A 284 -9.55 -18.51 -6.33
CA SER A 284 -9.50 -17.33 -7.20
C SER A 284 -9.53 -17.71 -8.67
N LEU A 285 -10.39 -17.02 -9.43
CA LEU A 285 -10.49 -17.17 -10.87
C LEU A 285 -10.42 -15.80 -11.54
N PHE A 286 -9.45 -15.65 -12.42
CA PHE A 286 -9.29 -14.51 -13.30
C PHE A 286 -9.54 -15.00 -14.72
N SER A 287 -10.47 -14.39 -15.44
CA SER A 287 -10.86 -14.84 -16.77
C SER A 287 -11.21 -13.67 -17.67
N ALA A 288 -10.63 -13.70 -18.87
CA ALA A 288 -11.04 -12.89 -20.02
C ALA A 288 -11.76 -13.78 -21.07
N SER A 289 -12.62 -14.69 -20.61
CA SER A 289 -13.28 -15.69 -21.48
C SER A 289 -14.77 -15.85 -21.18
N THR A 290 -15.56 -16.02 -22.25
CA THR A 290 -17.00 -16.33 -22.27
C THR A 290 -17.33 -17.76 -21.81
N ALA A 291 -16.34 -18.62 -21.58
CA ALA A 291 -16.53 -20.04 -21.23
C ALA A 291 -17.39 -20.28 -19.98
N PHE A 292 -17.58 -19.25 -19.14
CA PHE A 292 -18.29 -19.30 -17.87
C PHE A 292 -19.78 -19.01 -17.96
N CYS A 293 -20.36 -18.85 -19.16
CA CYS A 293 -21.79 -18.55 -19.32
C CYS A 293 -22.74 -19.73 -19.05
N LYS A 294 -22.26 -20.84 -18.48
CA LYS A 294 -23.08 -21.98 -18.02
C LYS A 294 -22.83 -22.26 -16.53
N LYS A 295 -23.78 -22.99 -15.90
CA LYS A 295 -23.88 -23.23 -14.45
C LYS A 295 -22.54 -23.34 -13.71
N TRP A 296 -22.33 -22.48 -12.73
CA TRP A 296 -21.12 -22.44 -11.92
C TRP A 296 -21.12 -23.56 -10.86
N LYS A 297 -20.06 -24.38 -10.82
CA LYS A 297 -19.91 -25.49 -9.85
C LYS A 297 -18.87 -25.21 -8.76
N PHE A 298 -18.41 -23.97 -8.61
CA PHE A 298 -17.35 -23.66 -7.64
C PHE A 298 -17.88 -23.70 -6.20
N LYS A 299 -17.26 -24.53 -5.36
CA LYS A 299 -17.64 -24.68 -3.95
C LYS A 299 -16.86 -23.78 -3.00
N SER A 300 -15.66 -23.35 -3.38
CA SER A 300 -14.73 -22.65 -2.48
C SER A 300 -14.30 -21.27 -2.98
N LEU A 301 -14.91 -20.78 -4.06
CA LEU A 301 -14.46 -19.56 -4.74
C LEU A 301 -14.68 -18.32 -3.87
N ARG A 302 -13.65 -17.51 -3.74
CA ARG A 302 -13.62 -16.27 -2.97
C ARG A 302 -13.41 -15.04 -3.84
N THR A 303 -12.69 -15.18 -4.95
CA THR A 303 -12.42 -14.08 -5.89
C THR A 303 -12.77 -14.51 -7.30
N LEU A 304 -13.62 -13.72 -7.95
CA LEU A 304 -14.00 -13.91 -9.35
C LEU A 304 -13.81 -12.60 -10.10
N LYS A 305 -12.90 -12.60 -11.06
CA LYS A 305 -12.65 -11.47 -11.96
C LYS A 305 -12.92 -11.90 -13.40
N LEU A 306 -13.93 -11.29 -13.99
CA LEU A 306 -14.42 -11.52 -15.34
C LEU A 306 -14.26 -10.22 -16.11
N VAL A 307 -13.06 -9.94 -16.62
CA VAL A 307 -12.75 -8.64 -17.25
C VAL A 307 -12.38 -8.85 -18.70
N VAL A 308 -13.02 -8.11 -19.61
CA VAL A 308 -12.85 -8.23 -21.07
C VAL A 308 -13.18 -9.66 -21.51
N ALA A 309 -14.36 -10.14 -21.11
CA ALA A 309 -14.78 -11.51 -21.34
C ALA A 309 -15.99 -11.61 -22.29
N ASP A 310 -16.38 -10.50 -22.95
CA ASP A 310 -17.54 -10.38 -23.86
C ASP A 310 -18.83 -11.00 -23.28
N ILE A 311 -18.99 -10.89 -21.95
CA ILE A 311 -20.13 -11.48 -21.24
C ILE A 311 -21.36 -10.61 -21.47
N LYS A 312 -22.40 -11.18 -22.08
CA LYS A 312 -23.69 -10.51 -22.30
C LYS A 312 -24.61 -10.61 -21.09
N GLU A 313 -24.52 -11.71 -20.35
CA GLU A 313 -25.37 -11.99 -19.18
C GLU A 313 -24.60 -12.80 -18.13
N LEU A 314 -24.79 -12.45 -16.85
CA LEU A 314 -24.28 -13.24 -15.73
C LEU A 314 -25.32 -14.29 -15.33
N PRO A 315 -24.94 -15.58 -15.18
CA PRO A 315 -25.89 -16.63 -14.85
C PRO A 315 -26.41 -16.51 -13.42
N THR A 316 -27.67 -16.91 -13.20
CA THR A 316 -28.30 -16.90 -11.86
C THR A 316 -27.60 -17.82 -10.84
N SER A 317 -26.82 -18.80 -11.31
CA SER A 317 -25.97 -19.67 -10.47
C SER A 317 -24.90 -18.90 -9.70
N ILE A 318 -24.63 -17.62 -10.02
CA ILE A 318 -23.76 -16.76 -9.21
C ILE A 318 -24.17 -16.75 -7.74
N GLY A 319 -25.47 -16.82 -7.45
CA GLY A 319 -25.98 -16.87 -6.07
C GLY A 319 -25.62 -18.15 -5.29
N GLU A 320 -25.07 -19.18 -5.94
CA GLU A 320 -24.58 -20.42 -5.33
C GLU A 320 -23.17 -20.25 -4.74
N LEU A 321 -22.42 -19.22 -5.14
CA LEU A 321 -21.05 -18.97 -4.69
C LEU A 321 -20.98 -18.37 -3.28
N LYS A 322 -21.39 -19.14 -2.26
CA LYS A 322 -21.55 -18.64 -0.89
C LYS A 322 -20.30 -18.07 -0.23
N HIS A 323 -19.12 -18.45 -0.70
CA HIS A 323 -17.84 -17.96 -0.17
C HIS A 323 -17.26 -16.77 -0.94
N LEU A 324 -17.94 -16.29 -1.98
CA LEU A 324 -17.45 -15.20 -2.81
C LEU A 324 -17.36 -13.91 -1.99
N ARG A 325 -16.18 -13.28 -2.05
CA ARG A 325 -15.83 -12.03 -1.36
C ARG A 325 -15.56 -10.90 -2.33
N HIS A 326 -15.04 -11.21 -3.51
CA HIS A 326 -14.71 -10.21 -4.53
C HIS A 326 -15.29 -10.63 -5.88
N LEU A 327 -16.12 -9.77 -6.46
CA LEU A 327 -16.63 -9.90 -7.81
C LEU A 327 -16.27 -8.66 -8.62
N ASP A 328 -15.55 -8.88 -9.71
CA ASP A 328 -15.29 -7.86 -10.72
C ASP A 328 -15.84 -8.38 -12.05
N ALA A 329 -16.83 -7.68 -12.61
CA ALA A 329 -17.42 -7.99 -13.92
C ALA A 329 -17.29 -6.80 -14.88
N SER A 330 -16.23 -6.00 -14.71
CA SER A 330 -15.94 -4.83 -15.52
C SER A 330 -15.61 -5.18 -16.98
N CYS A 331 -15.79 -4.21 -17.89
CA CYS A 331 -15.49 -4.32 -19.32
C CYS A 331 -16.23 -5.48 -20.01
N ASN A 332 -17.54 -5.57 -19.77
CA ASN A 332 -18.42 -6.55 -20.41
C ASN A 332 -19.70 -5.89 -20.96
N GLU A 333 -20.44 -6.63 -21.79
CA GLU A 333 -21.69 -6.19 -22.42
C GLU A 333 -22.95 -6.52 -21.60
N ILE A 334 -22.81 -6.57 -20.26
CA ILE A 334 -23.89 -6.99 -19.37
C ILE A 334 -25.01 -5.95 -19.35
N LYS A 335 -26.23 -6.37 -19.67
CA LYS A 335 -27.43 -5.51 -19.60
C LYS A 335 -28.05 -5.42 -18.21
N VAL A 336 -28.12 -6.56 -17.52
CA VAL A 336 -28.76 -6.68 -16.21
C VAL A 336 -27.92 -7.58 -15.31
N LEU A 337 -27.65 -7.12 -14.09
CA LEU A 337 -27.07 -7.95 -13.05
C LEU A 337 -28.17 -8.81 -12.39
N PRO A 338 -27.97 -10.13 -12.22
CA PRO A 338 -29.02 -11.00 -11.72
C PRO A 338 -29.29 -10.79 -10.22
N ASP A 339 -30.57 -10.80 -9.82
CA ASP A 339 -31.00 -10.66 -8.41
C ASP A 339 -30.43 -11.76 -7.50
N SER A 340 -29.93 -12.87 -8.04
CA SER A 340 -29.22 -13.89 -7.28
C SER A 340 -27.94 -13.38 -6.61
N LEU A 341 -27.37 -12.25 -7.05
CA LEU A 341 -26.25 -11.57 -6.36
C LEU A 341 -26.59 -11.23 -4.91
N THR A 342 -27.86 -10.97 -4.61
CA THR A 342 -28.34 -10.69 -3.24
C THR A 342 -28.17 -11.89 -2.28
N LYS A 343 -27.90 -13.09 -2.81
CA LYS A 343 -27.67 -14.33 -2.06
C LYS A 343 -26.19 -14.56 -1.69
N LEU A 344 -25.30 -13.64 -2.05
CA LEU A 344 -23.86 -13.70 -1.77
C LEU A 344 -23.54 -13.07 -0.41
N TYR A 345 -23.76 -13.81 0.67
CA TYR A 345 -23.67 -13.30 2.05
C TYR A 345 -22.26 -12.98 2.55
N ASN A 346 -21.22 -13.23 1.75
CA ASN A 346 -19.83 -12.94 2.10
C ASN A 346 -19.18 -11.93 1.15
N LEU A 347 -19.95 -11.35 0.21
CA LEU A 347 -19.43 -10.44 -0.79
C LEU A 347 -18.99 -9.13 -0.10
N GLN A 348 -17.72 -8.80 -0.25
CA GLN A 348 -17.08 -7.61 0.34
C GLN A 348 -16.80 -6.54 -0.71
N THR A 349 -16.53 -6.93 -1.95
CA THR A 349 -16.23 -6.01 -3.04
C THR A 349 -17.02 -6.38 -4.29
N LEU A 350 -17.71 -5.39 -4.85
CA LEU A 350 -18.36 -5.46 -6.16
C LEU A 350 -17.80 -4.33 -7.04
N SER A 351 -17.19 -4.71 -8.16
CA SER A 351 -16.68 -3.77 -9.17
C SER A 351 -17.34 -4.01 -10.52
N ILE A 352 -17.94 -2.96 -11.07
CA ILE A 352 -18.62 -2.95 -12.37
C ILE A 352 -18.23 -1.66 -13.09
N LYS A 353 -17.14 -1.71 -13.85
CA LYS A 353 -16.63 -0.56 -14.62
C LYS A 353 -16.75 -0.84 -16.11
N VAL A 354 -16.94 0.20 -16.92
CA VAL A 354 -16.94 0.09 -18.40
C VAL A 354 -17.99 -0.92 -18.89
N CYS A 355 -19.19 -0.90 -18.29
CA CYS A 355 -20.33 -1.72 -18.71
C CYS A 355 -21.39 -0.83 -19.36
N LYS A 356 -21.18 -0.50 -20.64
CA LYS A 356 -21.93 0.53 -21.37
C LYS A 356 -23.41 0.22 -21.57
N LEU A 357 -23.76 -1.07 -21.58
CA LEU A 357 -25.13 -1.54 -21.78
C LEU A 357 -25.89 -1.79 -20.46
N LEU A 358 -25.25 -1.60 -19.30
CA LEU A 358 -25.84 -1.94 -18.01
C LEU A 358 -26.98 -0.99 -17.65
N GLU A 359 -28.19 -1.53 -17.63
CA GLU A 359 -29.42 -0.78 -17.35
C GLU A 359 -29.88 -0.94 -15.90
N LYS A 360 -29.70 -2.14 -15.31
CA LYS A 360 -30.26 -2.47 -13.99
C LYS A 360 -29.27 -3.19 -13.09
N LEU A 361 -29.14 -2.66 -11.88
CA LEU A 361 -28.48 -3.27 -10.73
C LEU A 361 -29.52 -4.06 -9.89
N PRO A 362 -29.10 -5.07 -9.11
CA PRO A 362 -30.02 -5.85 -8.29
C PRO A 362 -30.67 -4.94 -7.22
N ARG A 363 -31.99 -5.05 -7.02
CA ARG A 363 -32.77 -4.04 -6.27
C ARG A 363 -32.30 -3.79 -4.82
N LYS A 364 -31.74 -4.82 -4.17
CA LYS A 364 -31.29 -4.76 -2.77
C LYS A 364 -30.00 -5.55 -2.59
N LEU A 365 -28.85 -4.87 -2.64
CA LEU A 365 -27.59 -5.46 -2.19
C LEU A 365 -27.64 -5.49 -0.67
N ARG A 366 -28.17 -6.61 -0.15
CA ARG A 366 -28.61 -6.89 1.22
C ARG A 366 -27.98 -6.04 2.34
N ASN A 367 -28.88 -5.51 3.18
CA ASN A 367 -28.62 -5.09 4.56
C ASN A 367 -28.66 -6.31 5.50
N LEU A 368 -27.56 -6.58 6.19
CA LEU A 368 -27.58 -7.28 7.48
C LEU A 368 -26.79 -6.44 8.45
N ALA A 369 -27.49 -5.94 9.47
CA ALA A 369 -26.87 -5.40 10.66
C ALA A 369 -25.70 -6.29 11.09
N ARG A 370 -24.60 -5.64 11.49
CA ARG A 370 -23.33 -6.24 11.94
C ARG A 370 -23.50 -7.29 13.07
N THR A 371 -24.71 -7.43 13.60
CA THR A 371 -25.14 -8.27 14.73
C THR A 371 -25.18 -9.76 14.46
N GLN A 372 -24.94 -10.24 13.23
CA GLN A 372 -24.98 -11.67 12.88
C GLN A 372 -23.63 -12.26 12.41
N GLY A 373 -22.51 -11.53 12.55
CA GLY A 373 -21.18 -12.06 12.22
C GLY A 373 -20.96 -12.43 10.73
N LEU A 374 -21.82 -11.97 9.83
CA LEU A 374 -21.72 -12.17 8.38
C LEU A 374 -20.97 -11.00 7.72
N ALA A 375 -20.13 -11.29 6.74
CA ALA A 375 -19.37 -10.28 6.02
C ALA A 375 -20.27 -9.52 5.03
N SER A 376 -20.51 -8.23 5.28
CA SER A 376 -21.29 -7.35 4.40
C SER A 376 -20.45 -6.72 3.29
N LEU A 377 -21.13 -6.17 2.28
CA LEU A 377 -20.50 -5.43 1.19
C LEU A 377 -19.81 -4.19 1.78
N ARG A 378 -18.50 -4.07 1.54
CA ARG A 378 -17.66 -2.97 2.04
C ARG A 378 -17.21 -2.02 0.94
N LYS A 379 -17.12 -2.50 -0.29
CA LYS A 379 -16.67 -1.69 -1.43
C LYS A 379 -17.57 -1.88 -2.63
N LEU A 380 -18.15 -0.78 -3.11
CA LEU A 380 -18.91 -0.74 -4.35
C LEU A 380 -18.25 0.22 -5.32
N GLN A 381 -17.85 -0.30 -6.49
CA GLN A 381 -17.31 0.50 -7.57
C GLN A 381 -18.16 0.35 -8.81
N ILE A 382 -18.74 1.44 -9.28
CA ILE A 382 -19.46 1.52 -10.54
C ILE A 382 -18.82 2.62 -11.36
N GLY A 383 -18.55 2.37 -12.63
CA GLY A 383 -18.13 3.49 -13.46
C GLY A 383 -18.17 3.26 -14.94
N ASN A 384 -18.21 4.35 -15.70
CA ASN A 384 -18.28 4.34 -17.15
C ASN A 384 -19.47 3.47 -17.64
N CYS A 385 -20.62 3.62 -16.97
CA CYS A 385 -21.86 2.87 -17.20
C CYS A 385 -22.97 3.84 -17.63
N ASP A 386 -23.24 3.89 -18.93
CA ASP A 386 -23.99 5.01 -19.53
C ASP A 386 -25.50 4.94 -19.27
N LYS A 387 -26.03 3.76 -18.97
CA LYS A 387 -27.48 3.51 -18.83
C LYS A 387 -27.95 3.29 -17.39
N VAL A 388 -27.06 3.32 -16.40
CA VAL A 388 -27.43 3.10 -15.00
C VAL A 388 -28.11 4.36 -14.48
N THR A 389 -29.39 4.26 -14.13
CA THR A 389 -30.20 5.40 -13.66
C THR A 389 -30.24 5.55 -12.14
N SER A 390 -30.08 4.45 -11.39
CA SER A 390 -30.07 4.47 -9.93
C SER A 390 -29.18 3.37 -9.35
N LEU A 391 -28.68 3.61 -8.13
CA LEU A 391 -27.93 2.65 -7.34
C LEU A 391 -28.87 1.74 -6.52
N PRO A 392 -28.42 0.54 -6.13
CA PRO A 392 -29.23 -0.39 -5.35
C PRO A 392 -29.32 0.03 -3.88
N ASN A 393 -30.43 -0.31 -3.22
CA ASN A 393 -30.58 -0.10 -1.77
C ASN A 393 -29.76 -1.13 -0.97
N GLY A 394 -29.50 -0.84 0.30
CA GLY A 394 -28.82 -1.68 1.27
C GLY A 394 -27.34 -1.34 1.46
N LEU A 395 -26.92 -0.11 1.18
CA LEU A 395 -25.50 0.27 1.13
C LEU A 395 -24.90 0.75 2.47
N GLN A 396 -25.62 0.61 3.57
CA GLN A 396 -25.23 1.09 4.91
C GLN A 396 -23.89 0.53 5.41
N SER A 397 -23.51 -0.68 4.98
CA SER A 397 -22.29 -1.37 5.42
C SER A 397 -21.03 -1.02 4.62
N LEU A 398 -21.13 -0.14 3.62
CA LEU A 398 -19.99 0.23 2.80
C LEU A 398 -18.93 0.99 3.62
N ASP A 399 -17.67 0.70 3.34
CA ASP A 399 -16.51 1.48 3.73
C ASP A 399 -16.12 2.46 2.60
N ASP A 400 -16.28 2.02 1.34
CA ASP A 400 -15.88 2.72 0.13
C ASP A 400 -16.99 2.69 -0.94
N LEU A 401 -17.44 3.86 -1.39
CA LEU A 401 -18.32 4.04 -2.54
C LEU A 401 -17.62 4.82 -3.65
N THR A 402 -17.57 4.24 -4.85
CA THR A 402 -17.03 4.91 -6.04
C THR A 402 -18.02 4.81 -7.19
N VAL A 403 -18.49 5.94 -7.70
CA VAL A 403 -19.40 6.05 -8.85
C VAL A 403 -18.86 7.12 -9.79
N VAL A 404 -18.32 6.72 -10.94
CA VAL A 404 -17.57 7.66 -11.80
C VAL A 404 -17.97 7.47 -13.26
N LEU A 405 -18.23 8.53 -14.02
CA LEU A 405 -18.63 8.45 -15.44
C LEU A 405 -19.96 7.70 -15.64
N CYS A 406 -20.99 8.07 -14.89
CA CYS A 406 -22.33 7.50 -15.02
C CYS A 406 -23.32 8.61 -15.41
N PRO A 407 -23.43 8.98 -16.71
CA PRO A 407 -24.17 10.15 -17.14
C PRO A 407 -25.67 10.09 -16.85
N ALA A 408 -26.30 8.91 -16.91
CA ALA A 408 -27.74 8.75 -16.67
C ALA A 408 -28.12 8.60 -15.19
N LEU A 409 -27.15 8.61 -14.26
CA LEU A 409 -27.42 8.40 -12.85
C LEU A 409 -28.18 9.60 -12.27
N ALA A 410 -29.42 9.37 -11.85
CA ALA A 410 -30.32 10.42 -11.38
C ALA A 410 -30.39 10.54 -9.85
N SER A 411 -30.15 9.43 -9.12
CA SER A 411 -30.23 9.41 -7.66
C SER A 411 -29.32 8.36 -7.01
N VAL A 412 -29.01 8.59 -5.73
CA VAL A 412 -28.28 7.69 -4.82
C VAL A 412 -29.25 7.27 -3.70
N PRO A 413 -29.19 6.03 -3.17
CA PRO A 413 -30.13 5.57 -2.15
C PRO A 413 -30.00 6.38 -0.85
N GLN A 414 -31.15 6.79 -0.31
CA GLN A 414 -31.25 7.55 0.94
C GLN A 414 -30.76 6.75 2.15
N ASP A 415 -30.81 5.43 2.09
CA ASP A 415 -30.32 4.56 3.17
C ASP A 415 -28.81 4.66 3.40
N LEU A 416 -28.06 5.34 2.52
CA LEU A 416 -26.65 5.68 2.73
C LEU A 416 -26.45 6.59 3.96
N GLN A 417 -27.46 7.39 4.32
CA GLN A 417 -27.43 8.27 5.49
C GLN A 417 -27.26 7.50 6.81
N GLU A 418 -27.73 6.25 6.86
CA GLU A 418 -27.61 5.37 8.04
C GLU A 418 -26.25 4.64 8.08
N SER A 419 -25.30 4.97 7.21
CA SER A 419 -23.99 4.34 7.22
C SER A 419 -23.12 4.83 8.37
N HIS A 420 -22.60 3.86 9.14
CA HIS A 420 -21.67 4.11 10.24
C HIS A 420 -20.23 3.69 9.92
N SER A 421 -19.96 3.21 8.70
CA SER A 421 -18.66 2.69 8.29
C SER A 421 -18.08 3.37 7.06
N LEU A 422 -18.83 4.25 6.38
CA LEU A 422 -18.38 4.83 5.12
C LEU A 422 -17.25 5.85 5.34
N HIS A 423 -16.05 5.52 4.85
CA HIS A 423 -14.84 6.33 4.96
C HIS A 423 -14.57 7.13 3.68
N THR A 424 -14.89 6.55 2.53
CA THR A 424 -14.58 7.13 1.21
C THR A 424 -15.83 7.19 0.35
N VAL A 425 -16.18 8.38 -0.13
CA VAL A 425 -17.20 8.58 -1.16
C VAL A 425 -16.60 9.33 -2.33
N SER A 426 -16.74 8.75 -3.52
CA SER A 426 -16.30 9.36 -4.77
C SER A 426 -17.40 9.27 -5.81
N ILE A 427 -18.04 10.39 -6.13
CA ILE A 427 -19.11 10.49 -7.13
C ILE A 427 -18.76 11.60 -8.12
N PHE A 428 -18.35 11.25 -9.34
CA PHE A 428 -17.92 12.24 -10.35
C PHE A 428 -18.39 11.90 -11.75
N ASN A 429 -18.46 12.94 -12.58
CA ASN A 429 -18.99 12.91 -13.93
C ASN A 429 -20.36 12.22 -13.99
N CYS A 430 -21.28 12.64 -13.13
CA CYS A 430 -22.66 12.16 -13.03
C CYS A 430 -23.67 13.31 -13.20
N PRO A 431 -23.71 13.98 -14.37
CA PRO A 431 -24.44 15.24 -14.59
C PRO A 431 -25.96 15.18 -14.36
N SER A 432 -26.60 14.02 -14.47
CA SER A 432 -28.05 13.88 -14.21
C SER A 432 -28.40 13.73 -12.72
N LEU A 433 -27.42 13.71 -11.83
CA LEU A 433 -27.65 13.50 -10.40
C LEU A 433 -28.22 14.78 -9.77
N SER A 434 -29.55 14.83 -9.63
CA SER A 434 -30.27 15.97 -9.06
C SER A 434 -30.76 15.73 -7.63
N ASP A 435 -31.00 14.47 -7.25
CA ASP A 435 -31.62 14.08 -5.97
C ASP A 435 -30.58 13.64 -4.93
N PHE A 436 -29.57 14.48 -4.72
CA PHE A 436 -28.48 14.18 -3.80
C PHE A 436 -28.30 15.33 -2.81
N SER A 437 -29.12 15.29 -1.75
CA SER A 437 -29.16 16.35 -0.73
C SER A 437 -27.94 16.30 0.21
N GLY A 438 -27.57 17.46 0.76
CA GLY A 438 -26.49 17.59 1.74
C GLY A 438 -26.71 16.77 3.03
N ASP A 439 -27.95 16.48 3.39
CA ASP A 439 -28.30 15.77 4.63
C ASP A 439 -27.70 14.36 4.71
N ILE A 440 -27.52 13.70 3.56
CA ILE A 440 -26.87 12.39 3.47
C ILE A 440 -25.45 12.48 4.01
N PHE A 441 -24.67 13.45 3.54
CA PHE A 441 -23.26 13.56 3.92
C PHE A 441 -23.06 14.05 5.36
N GLY A 442 -23.92 14.94 5.84
CA GLY A 442 -23.83 15.44 7.23
C GLY A 442 -23.99 14.34 8.28
N SER A 443 -24.60 13.21 7.91
CA SER A 443 -24.81 12.07 8.81
C SER A 443 -23.62 11.09 8.84
N LEU A 444 -22.68 11.19 7.91
CA LEU A 444 -21.56 10.25 7.74
C LEU A 444 -20.37 10.57 8.67
N SER A 445 -20.52 10.34 9.97
CA SER A 445 -19.52 10.66 11.00
C SER A 445 -18.11 10.07 10.78
N GLN A 446 -17.99 8.96 10.03
CA GLN A 446 -16.71 8.29 9.73
C GLN A 446 -16.09 8.69 8.39
N LEU A 447 -16.73 9.61 7.63
CA LEU A 447 -16.26 10.03 6.32
C LEU A 447 -14.91 10.74 6.46
N LYS A 448 -13.89 10.20 5.77
CA LYS A 448 -12.53 10.73 5.72
C LYS A 448 -12.24 11.43 4.40
N SER A 449 -12.74 10.89 3.30
CA SER A 449 -12.47 11.38 1.95
C SER A 449 -13.76 11.52 1.15
N LEU A 450 -13.98 12.72 0.62
CA LEU A 450 -15.09 13.02 -0.28
C LEU A 450 -14.56 13.52 -1.61
N ALA A 451 -15.18 13.07 -2.69
CA ALA A 451 -14.77 13.37 -4.03
C ALA A 451 -16.05 13.59 -4.87
N ILE A 452 -16.36 14.84 -5.26
CA ILE A 452 -17.62 15.22 -5.92
C ILE A 452 -17.48 16.25 -7.05
N ASP A 453 -18.42 16.22 -8.00
CA ASP A 453 -18.56 17.29 -8.99
C ASP A 453 -19.09 18.60 -8.36
N SER A 454 -18.77 19.73 -8.97
CA SER A 454 -19.09 21.07 -8.45
C SER A 454 -20.57 21.41 -8.41
N PHE A 455 -21.43 20.73 -9.18
CA PHE A 455 -22.86 20.97 -9.10
C PHE A 455 -23.46 20.43 -7.79
N LEU A 456 -22.75 19.54 -7.09
CA LEU A 456 -23.13 19.03 -5.75
C LEU A 456 -22.55 19.89 -4.62
N PHE A 457 -22.02 21.07 -4.93
CA PHE A 457 -21.30 21.89 -3.95
C PHE A 457 -22.15 22.35 -2.77
N GLU A 458 -23.46 22.56 -2.95
CA GLU A 458 -24.38 22.89 -1.85
C GLU A 458 -24.42 21.77 -0.78
N ALA A 459 -24.15 20.52 -1.18
CA ALA A 459 -24.07 19.39 -0.25
C ALA A 459 -22.85 19.46 0.70
N LEU A 460 -21.88 20.34 0.42
CA LEU A 460 -20.69 20.53 1.26
C LEU A 460 -20.97 21.36 2.52
N ASP A 461 -22.09 22.07 2.60
CA ASP A 461 -22.44 22.79 3.83
C ASP A 461 -22.67 21.82 5.00
N SER A 462 -23.20 20.63 4.71
CA SER A 462 -23.52 19.62 5.72
C SER A 462 -22.30 18.88 6.27
N ILE A 463 -21.15 18.89 5.59
CA ILE A 463 -19.94 18.14 6.03
C ILE A 463 -18.99 18.94 6.92
N GLN A 464 -19.29 20.22 7.19
CA GLN A 464 -18.39 21.14 7.89
C GLN A 464 -18.01 20.70 9.30
N GLY A 465 -18.91 19.97 9.97
CA GLY A 465 -18.76 19.50 11.34
C GLY A 465 -18.25 18.06 11.46
N LEU A 466 -17.88 17.38 10.37
CA LEU A 466 -17.49 15.97 10.44
C LEU A 466 -16.10 15.83 11.10
N PRO A 467 -15.97 15.08 12.21
CA PRO A 467 -14.75 15.04 13.01
C PRO A 467 -13.59 14.32 12.31
N SER A 468 -13.91 13.36 11.44
CA SER A 468 -12.94 12.48 10.77
C SER A 468 -12.54 12.95 9.37
N PHE A 469 -13.12 14.06 8.89
CA PHE A 469 -12.98 14.49 7.51
C PHE A 469 -11.60 15.10 7.23
N GLN A 470 -10.91 14.57 6.22
CA GLN A 470 -9.48 14.86 5.96
C GLN A 470 -9.18 15.25 4.52
N SER A 471 -9.91 14.71 3.54
CA SER A 471 -9.60 14.86 2.12
C SER A 471 -10.83 15.26 1.32
N LEU A 472 -10.73 16.33 0.54
CA LEU A 472 -11.77 16.80 -0.37
C LEU A 472 -11.21 16.93 -1.78
N LYS A 473 -11.86 16.26 -2.74
CA LYS A 473 -11.59 16.42 -4.16
C LYS A 473 -12.81 17.02 -4.85
N ILE A 474 -12.64 18.11 -5.57
CA ILE A 474 -13.71 18.80 -6.29
C ILE A 474 -13.37 18.81 -7.78
N ARG A 475 -14.34 18.43 -8.60
CA ARG A 475 -14.25 18.55 -10.06
C ARG A 475 -15.23 19.59 -10.58
N GLY A 476 -14.78 20.62 -11.30
CA GLY A 476 -15.64 21.76 -11.65
C GLY A 476 -15.98 21.94 -13.12
N GLN A 477 -16.99 21.24 -13.66
CA GLN A 477 -17.20 21.25 -15.11
C GLN A 477 -17.56 22.60 -15.76
N ASN A 478 -17.99 23.63 -15.03
CA ASN A 478 -17.99 25.05 -15.46
C ASN A 478 -18.63 26.01 -14.43
N ASP A 479 -19.30 25.49 -13.40
CA ASP A 479 -20.16 26.31 -12.53
C ASP A 479 -19.47 26.84 -11.27
N LEU A 480 -18.31 26.30 -10.91
CA LEU A 480 -17.64 26.60 -9.66
C LEU A 480 -16.93 27.96 -9.70
N LYS A 481 -17.55 28.98 -9.11
CA LYS A 481 -16.99 30.34 -9.02
C LYS A 481 -16.14 30.58 -7.76
N SER A 482 -16.36 29.81 -6.69
CA SER A 482 -15.64 29.91 -5.42
C SER A 482 -15.58 28.56 -4.68
N LEU A 483 -14.60 28.40 -3.78
CA LEU A 483 -14.40 27.18 -2.98
C LEU A 483 -15.05 27.27 -1.59
N PRO A 484 -15.35 26.14 -0.92
CA PRO A 484 -15.99 26.13 0.38
C PRO A 484 -14.91 26.23 1.46
N VAL A 485 -15.06 27.15 2.42
CA VAL A 485 -13.97 27.48 3.37
C VAL A 485 -14.29 27.21 4.83
N LYS A 486 -15.26 26.36 5.08
CA LYS A 486 -15.74 26.04 6.43
C LYS A 486 -15.27 24.66 6.92
N LEU A 487 -14.17 24.12 6.35
CA LEU A 487 -13.67 22.75 6.60
C LEU A 487 -12.35 22.75 7.39
N GLN A 488 -12.41 23.06 8.69
CA GLN A 488 -11.21 23.23 9.54
C GLN A 488 -10.38 21.95 9.75
N CYS A 489 -10.98 20.77 9.52
CA CYS A 489 -10.30 19.48 9.67
C CYS A 489 -9.53 19.03 8.40
N LEU A 490 -9.66 19.77 7.29
CA LEU A 490 -9.13 19.36 6.00
C LEU A 490 -7.60 19.34 5.98
N THR A 491 -7.04 18.20 5.57
CA THR A 491 -5.59 17.98 5.41
C THR A 491 -5.15 17.97 3.95
N ALA A 492 -6.07 17.61 3.03
CA ALA A 492 -5.82 17.58 1.60
C ALA A 492 -7.00 18.16 0.82
N LEU A 493 -6.72 19.11 -0.07
CA LEU A 493 -7.69 19.70 -0.99
C LEU A 493 -7.18 19.50 -2.43
N LYS A 494 -7.99 18.86 -3.26
CA LYS A 494 -7.70 18.68 -4.69
C LYS A 494 -8.79 19.31 -5.53
N ILE A 495 -8.40 20.11 -6.51
CA ILE A 495 -9.30 20.85 -7.38
C ILE A 495 -8.91 20.51 -8.81
N TRP A 496 -9.87 20.01 -9.58
CA TRP A 496 -9.56 19.51 -10.91
C TRP A 496 -10.61 19.91 -11.95
N ALA A 497 -10.14 20.22 -13.16
CA ALA A 497 -10.97 20.53 -14.33
C ALA A 497 -11.98 21.66 -14.04
N CYS A 498 -11.59 22.68 -13.26
CA CYS A 498 -12.40 23.86 -12.95
C CYS A 498 -12.07 25.01 -13.91
N GLU A 499 -12.73 25.07 -15.06
CA GLU A 499 -12.40 26.03 -16.13
C GLU A 499 -12.67 27.50 -15.72
N ASN A 500 -13.75 27.76 -14.99
CA ASN A 500 -14.19 29.12 -14.63
C ASN A 500 -13.74 29.57 -13.23
N LEU A 501 -13.08 28.71 -12.45
CA LEU A 501 -12.58 29.08 -11.13
C LEU A 501 -11.36 29.98 -11.31
N LYS A 502 -11.52 31.29 -11.02
CA LYS A 502 -10.47 32.29 -11.20
C LYS A 502 -9.69 32.59 -9.92
N TYR A 503 -10.37 32.55 -8.78
CA TYR A 503 -9.80 32.98 -7.51
C TYR A 503 -10.05 31.94 -6.43
N LEU A 504 -9.06 31.74 -5.57
CA LEU A 504 -9.24 31.10 -4.28
C LEU A 504 -10.03 32.04 -3.34
N PRO A 505 -10.64 31.48 -2.30
CA PRO A 505 -11.23 32.26 -1.23
C PRO A 505 -10.28 33.29 -0.62
N THR A 506 -10.83 34.20 0.17
CA THR A 506 -10.04 35.25 0.82
C THR A 506 -8.90 34.65 1.66
N THR A 507 -7.79 35.40 1.80
CA THR A 507 -6.61 34.98 2.57
C THR A 507 -6.99 34.53 3.98
N THR A 508 -7.87 35.27 4.65
CA THR A 508 -8.39 34.91 5.98
C THR A 508 -9.10 33.57 5.99
N ALA A 509 -9.84 33.25 4.94
CA ALA A 509 -10.58 32.01 4.85
C ALA A 509 -9.61 30.83 4.59
N MET A 510 -8.65 31.00 3.67
CA MET A 510 -7.61 29.99 3.42
C MET A 510 -6.74 29.74 4.65
N GLN A 511 -6.35 30.78 5.40
CA GLN A 511 -5.58 30.65 6.64
C GLN A 511 -6.33 29.92 7.77
N ARG A 512 -7.67 29.85 7.74
CA ARG A 512 -8.44 29.04 8.70
C ARG A 512 -8.29 27.55 8.46
N LEU A 513 -7.84 27.12 7.28
CA LEU A 513 -7.53 25.73 6.96
C LEU A 513 -6.13 25.36 7.48
N SER A 514 -5.89 25.57 8.78
CA SER A 514 -4.57 25.45 9.39
C SER A 514 -3.98 24.03 9.37
N LYS A 515 -4.82 23.01 9.15
CA LYS A 515 -4.41 21.61 9.01
C LYS A 515 -4.09 21.21 7.56
N LEU A 516 -4.32 22.09 6.59
CA LEU A 516 -4.16 21.78 5.18
C LEU A 516 -2.67 21.62 4.84
N GLN A 517 -2.28 20.39 4.49
CA GLN A 517 -0.92 20.02 4.15
C GLN A 517 -0.72 19.88 2.64
N LEU A 518 -1.75 19.46 1.92
CA LEU A 518 -1.72 19.25 0.47
C LEU A 518 -2.78 20.09 -0.24
N LEU A 519 -2.34 20.90 -1.21
CA LEU A 519 -3.20 21.53 -2.20
C LEU A 519 -2.76 21.09 -3.60
N GLU A 520 -3.67 20.45 -4.33
CA GLU A 520 -3.45 20.05 -5.72
C GLU A 520 -4.46 20.74 -6.65
N ILE A 521 -3.95 21.41 -7.68
CA ILE A 521 -4.74 22.12 -8.68
C ILE A 521 -4.33 21.61 -10.06
N SER A 522 -5.23 20.90 -10.73
CA SER A 522 -4.96 20.32 -12.05
C SER A 522 -6.03 20.77 -13.05
N GLU A 523 -5.66 21.00 -14.30
CA GLU A 523 -6.59 21.40 -15.38
C GLU A 523 -7.52 22.57 -14.99
N CYS A 524 -7.03 23.54 -14.21
CA CYS A 524 -7.76 24.75 -13.81
C CYS A 524 -7.08 26.00 -14.40
N PRO A 525 -7.26 26.31 -15.69
CA PRO A 525 -6.40 27.23 -16.43
C PRO A 525 -6.40 28.68 -15.91
N LEU A 526 -7.52 29.17 -15.37
CA LEU A 526 -7.61 30.53 -14.83
C LEU A 526 -6.96 30.63 -13.45
N LEU A 527 -7.24 29.67 -12.56
CA LEU A 527 -6.68 29.61 -11.22
C LEU A 527 -5.16 29.34 -11.24
N SER A 528 -4.71 28.39 -12.06
CA SER A 528 -3.30 28.00 -12.12
C SER A 528 -2.37 29.15 -12.50
N ARG A 529 -2.84 30.09 -13.34
CA ARG A 529 -2.09 31.33 -13.68
C ARG A 529 -1.87 32.26 -12.48
N GLY A 530 -2.80 32.25 -11.53
CA GLY A 530 -2.69 33.03 -10.29
C GLY A 530 -1.82 32.34 -9.22
N CYS A 531 -1.58 31.03 -9.34
CA CYS A 531 -0.85 30.21 -8.37
C CYS A 531 0.65 30.07 -8.72
N VAL A 532 1.33 31.18 -9.04
CA VAL A 532 2.78 31.19 -9.31
C VAL A 532 3.56 31.52 -8.03
N LYS A 533 4.61 30.75 -7.73
CA LYS A 533 5.45 30.96 -6.53
C LYS A 533 6.03 32.38 -6.50
N GLY A 534 5.77 33.11 -5.41
CA GLY A 534 6.32 34.44 -5.16
C GLY A 534 5.66 35.61 -5.91
N THR A 535 5.16 35.39 -7.13
CA THR A 535 4.64 36.46 -8.01
C THR A 535 3.15 36.33 -8.35
N GLY A 536 2.55 35.17 -8.11
CA GLY A 536 1.15 34.90 -8.42
C GLY A 536 0.18 35.63 -7.50
N SER A 537 -0.93 36.15 -8.05
CA SER A 537 -1.96 36.87 -7.29
C SER A 537 -2.60 36.03 -6.17
N GLU A 538 -2.58 34.71 -6.31
CA GLU A 538 -3.16 33.76 -5.35
C GLU A 538 -2.10 33.19 -4.40
N TRP A 539 -0.80 33.44 -4.63
CA TRP A 539 0.28 32.80 -3.88
C TRP A 539 0.25 33.12 -2.39
N SER A 540 -0.01 34.38 -2.02
CA SER A 540 -0.11 34.81 -0.62
C SER A 540 -1.22 34.10 0.15
N LYS A 541 -2.22 33.54 -0.54
CA LYS A 541 -3.33 32.78 0.06
C LYS A 541 -2.94 31.34 0.36
N ILE A 542 -1.96 30.77 -0.32
CA ILE A 542 -1.61 29.32 -0.25
C ILE A 542 -0.19 29.05 0.23
N SER A 543 0.65 30.07 0.37
CA SER A 543 2.07 29.95 0.72
C SER A 543 2.34 29.23 2.06
N HIS A 544 1.34 29.13 2.94
CA HIS A 544 1.44 28.46 4.24
C HIS A 544 1.24 26.93 4.18
N ILE A 545 0.82 26.37 3.04
CA ILE A 545 0.52 24.95 2.85
C ILE A 545 1.80 24.21 2.49
N SER A 546 2.12 23.07 3.13
CA SER A 546 3.41 22.36 2.98
C SER A 546 3.68 21.69 1.63
N GLN A 547 2.63 21.35 0.88
CA GLN A 547 2.75 20.69 -0.42
C GLN A 547 1.74 21.31 -1.38
N ILE A 548 2.25 21.94 -2.44
CA ILE A 548 1.43 22.63 -3.44
C ILE A 548 1.79 22.07 -4.80
N ILE A 549 0.85 21.38 -5.44
CA ILE A 549 1.01 20.80 -6.77
C ILE A 549 0.07 21.55 -7.72
N VAL A 550 0.61 22.11 -8.80
CA VAL A 550 -0.16 22.80 -9.83
C VAL A 550 0.19 22.21 -11.20
N ASN A 551 -0.78 21.57 -11.86
CA ASN A 551 -0.61 20.86 -13.14
C ASN A 551 0.64 19.97 -13.12
N GLU A 552 0.71 19.07 -12.12
CA GLU A 552 1.82 18.13 -11.89
C GLU A 552 3.15 18.77 -11.45
N VAL A 553 3.23 20.09 -11.32
CA VAL A 553 4.43 20.79 -10.84
C VAL A 553 4.35 21.05 -9.34
N ASN A 554 5.30 20.53 -8.56
CA ASN A 554 5.41 20.84 -7.14
C ASN A 554 6.08 22.21 -6.93
N LEU A 555 5.33 23.19 -6.43
CA LEU A 555 5.81 24.55 -6.19
C LEU A 555 6.61 24.70 -4.88
N GLN A 556 6.55 23.71 -3.98
CA GLN A 556 7.28 23.71 -2.71
C GLN A 556 8.50 22.77 -2.69
N GLY A 557 8.69 21.95 -3.72
CA GLY A 557 9.91 21.18 -3.91
C GLY A 557 11.12 22.10 -4.13
N SER A 558 12.26 21.75 -3.50
CA SER A 558 13.56 22.28 -3.88
C SER A 558 13.84 21.94 -5.34
N GLU A 559 14.15 22.94 -6.16
CA GLU A 559 14.94 22.71 -7.37
C GLU A 559 16.23 22.00 -6.94
N ASN A 560 16.37 20.74 -7.31
CA ASN A 560 17.64 20.02 -7.32
C ASN A 560 17.76 19.33 -8.68
#